data_AF-A0A366ISZ2-F1
#
_entry.id   AF-A0A366ISZ2-F1
#
_cell.length_a   1.000
_cell.length_b   1.000
_cell.length_c   1.000
_cell.angle_alpha   90.00
_cell.angle_beta   90.00
_cell.angle_gamma   90.00
#
_symmetry.space_group_name_H-M   'P 1'
#
loop_
_entity.id
_entity.type
_entity.pdbx_description
1 polymer ?
#
loop_
_entity_poly.entity_id
_entity_poly.type
_entity_poly.pdbx_seq_one_letter_code
_entity_poly.pdbx_strand_id
1 'polypeptide(L)'
;MDIAVKIFQIIFYLTASVVAVLTFIKAKNGLLNSVNTEYQKKVMERLASLADELWEEFDFVSENHWSKDGALTEVLEKIHEYALQNKYEILTGKKGFFGVPLPKKQKEMMAMVEKLKTDPFIPEKIRNKIVSLLDERLNSTFDAYQVVIGEYQKELSAGRKWNTFEENKSFISNDIVSIMSDKGLSIPKLQEAIHEIRLEIQKYYESFNTIKN
;
A
#
# COMPACT_ATOMS: atom_id res chain seq x y z
N MET A 1 -61.83 -47.54 9.71
CA MET A 1 -60.90 -47.38 8.56
C MET A 1 -60.59 -45.91 8.29
N ASP A 2 -61.61 -45.06 8.20
CA ASP A 2 -61.49 -43.64 7.86
C ASP A 2 -60.60 -42.79 8.81
N ILE A 3 -60.68 -43.03 10.12
CA ILE A 3 -59.91 -42.27 11.12
C ILE A 3 -58.41 -42.55 11.00
N ALA A 4 -58.02 -43.81 10.76
CA ALA A 4 -56.62 -44.20 10.60
C ALA A 4 -56.00 -43.56 9.36
N VAL A 5 -56.75 -43.48 8.25
CA VAL A 5 -56.32 -42.83 7.01
C VAL A 5 -56.11 -41.33 7.23
N LYS A 6 -57.03 -40.65 7.94
CA LYS A 6 -56.89 -39.22 8.25
C LYS A 6 -55.68 -38.93 9.15
N ILE A 7 -55.42 -39.76 10.15
CA ILE A 7 -54.23 -39.62 11.01
C ILE A 7 -52.94 -39.77 10.19
N PHE A 8 -52.88 -40.76 9.30
CA PHE A 8 -51.72 -40.96 8.43
C PHE A 8 -51.49 -39.76 7.49
N GLN A 9 -52.55 -39.22 6.88
CA GLN A 9 -52.48 -38.03 6.04
C GLN A 9 -51.93 -36.82 6.79
N ILE A 10 -52.37 -36.59 8.04
CA ILE A 10 -51.86 -35.49 8.86
C ILE A 10 -50.35 -35.64 9.10
N ILE A 11 -49.90 -36.83 9.51
CA ILE A 11 -48.46 -37.09 9.74
C ILE A 11 -47.66 -36.93 8.44
N PHE A 12 -48.19 -37.40 7.32
CA PHE A 12 -47.57 -37.27 6.00
C PHE A 12 -47.42 -35.79 5.60
N TYR A 13 -48.47 -34.97 5.72
CA TYR A 13 -48.38 -33.55 5.38
C TYR A 13 -47.47 -32.78 6.32
N LEU A 14 -47.41 -33.16 7.60
CA LEU A 14 -46.55 -32.52 8.59
C LEU A 14 -45.07 -32.84 8.33
N THR A 15 -44.75 -34.10 8.05
CA THR A 15 -43.39 -34.52 7.67
C THR A 15 -42.97 -33.92 6.32
N ALA A 16 -43.84 -33.94 5.31
CA ALA A 16 -43.57 -33.30 4.02
C ALA A 16 -43.32 -31.79 4.15
N SER A 17 -44.08 -31.10 5.01
CA SER A 17 -43.89 -29.67 5.27
C SER A 17 -42.56 -29.40 5.97
N VAL A 18 -42.17 -30.21 6.97
CA VAL A 18 -40.87 -30.07 7.65
C VAL A 18 -39.71 -30.29 6.67
N VAL A 19 -39.79 -31.32 5.83
CA VAL A 19 -38.77 -31.61 4.80
C VAL A 19 -38.67 -30.47 3.79
N ALA A 20 -39.81 -29.92 3.34
CA ALA A 20 -39.84 -28.80 2.41
C ALA A 20 -39.19 -27.54 3.02
N VAL A 21 -39.50 -27.22 4.28
CA VAL A 21 -38.92 -26.08 5.00
C VAL A 21 -37.41 -26.25 5.19
N LEU A 22 -36.96 -27.43 5.64
CA LEU A 22 -35.53 -27.71 5.81
C LEU A 22 -34.78 -27.67 4.48
N THR A 23 -35.40 -28.15 3.40
CA THR A 23 -34.83 -28.10 2.05
C THR A 23 -34.73 -26.65 1.55
N PHE A 24 -35.75 -25.84 1.77
CA PHE A 24 -35.72 -24.42 1.43
C PHE A 24 -34.65 -23.66 2.23
N ILE A 25 -34.54 -23.91 3.54
CA ILE A 25 -33.48 -23.32 4.37
C ILE A 25 -32.10 -23.77 3.88
N LYS A 26 -31.92 -25.05 3.56
CA LYS A 26 -30.65 -25.58 3.07
C LYS A 26 -30.29 -25.03 1.69
N ALA A 27 -31.25 -24.90 0.78
CA ALA A 27 -31.04 -24.32 -0.55
C ALA A 27 -30.76 -22.81 -0.48
N LYS A 28 -31.51 -22.06 0.35
CA LYS A 28 -31.28 -20.64 0.61
C LYS A 28 -29.89 -20.41 1.21
N ASN A 29 -29.51 -21.22 2.20
CA ASN A 29 -28.18 -21.14 2.81
C ASN A 29 -27.09 -21.59 1.82
N GLY A 30 -27.30 -22.62 1.01
CA GLY A 30 -26.33 -23.09 0.02
C GLY A 30 -26.05 -22.09 -1.11
N LEU A 31 -27.09 -21.46 -1.65
CA LEU A 31 -26.98 -20.46 -2.73
C LEU A 31 -26.41 -19.13 -2.23
N LEU A 32 -26.76 -18.68 -1.02
CA LEU A 32 -26.20 -17.46 -0.43
C LEU A 32 -24.77 -17.69 0.09
N ASN A 33 -24.45 -18.91 0.56
CA ASN A 33 -23.10 -19.24 1.00
C ASN A 33 -22.12 -19.29 -0.17
N SER A 34 -22.48 -19.79 -1.35
CA SER A 34 -21.55 -19.86 -2.48
C SER A 34 -21.03 -18.47 -2.91
N VAL A 35 -21.94 -17.49 -3.05
CA VAL A 35 -21.57 -16.10 -3.39
C VAL A 35 -20.72 -15.46 -2.29
N ASN A 36 -21.06 -15.68 -1.03
CA ASN A 36 -20.28 -15.17 0.11
C ASN A 36 -18.89 -15.83 0.17
N THR A 37 -18.78 -17.13 -0.11
CA THR A 37 -17.50 -17.85 -0.12
C THR A 37 -16.59 -17.42 -1.27
N GLU A 38 -17.14 -17.13 -2.46
CA GLU A 38 -16.33 -16.57 -3.55
C GLU A 38 -15.83 -15.17 -3.24
N TYR A 39 -16.68 -14.32 -2.66
CA TYR A 39 -16.27 -12.99 -2.21
C TYR A 39 -15.16 -13.10 -1.16
N GLN A 40 -15.36 -13.93 -0.13
CA GLN A 40 -14.35 -14.17 0.90
C GLN A 40 -13.04 -14.69 0.31
N LYS A 41 -13.10 -15.64 -0.64
CA LYS A 41 -11.91 -16.15 -1.34
C LYS A 41 -11.16 -15.01 -2.05
N LYS A 42 -11.86 -14.15 -2.79
CA LYS A 42 -11.24 -12.98 -3.45
C LYS A 42 -10.61 -12.01 -2.47
N VAL A 43 -11.25 -11.79 -1.32
CA VAL A 43 -10.69 -10.97 -0.24
C VAL A 43 -9.41 -11.60 0.30
N MET A 44 -9.40 -12.91 0.59
CA MET A 44 -8.21 -13.60 1.08
C MET A 44 -7.06 -13.58 0.06
N GLU A 45 -7.35 -13.85 -1.20
CA GLU A 45 -6.36 -13.80 -2.29
C GLU A 45 -5.78 -12.38 -2.44
N ARG A 46 -6.63 -11.34 -2.41
CA ARG A 46 -6.18 -9.96 -2.51
C ARG A 46 -5.34 -9.55 -1.31
N LEU A 47 -5.74 -9.92 -0.10
CA LEU A 47 -4.99 -9.62 1.12
C LEU A 47 -3.63 -10.34 1.17
N ALA A 48 -3.54 -11.58 0.67
CA ALA A 48 -2.28 -12.29 0.55
C ALA A 48 -1.33 -11.58 -0.42
N SER A 49 -1.80 -11.28 -1.63
CA SER A 49 -1.05 -10.51 -2.64
C SER A 49 -0.62 -9.14 -2.10
N LEU A 50 -1.49 -8.44 -1.38
CA LEU A 50 -1.17 -7.14 -0.79
C LEU A 50 -0.11 -7.23 0.33
N ALA A 51 -0.16 -8.29 1.15
CA ALA A 51 0.83 -8.51 2.20
C ALA A 51 2.23 -8.74 1.61
N ASP A 52 2.30 -9.44 0.48
CA ASP A 52 3.55 -9.67 -0.25
C ASP A 52 4.03 -8.37 -0.94
N GLU A 53 3.15 -7.67 -1.67
CA GLU A 53 3.42 -6.37 -2.31
C GLU A 53 4.03 -5.37 -1.31
N LEU A 54 3.48 -5.30 -0.08
CA LEU A 54 3.97 -4.40 0.97
C LEU A 54 5.30 -4.85 1.58
N TRP A 55 5.59 -6.16 1.57
CA TRP A 55 6.80 -6.72 2.17
C TRP A 55 7.99 -6.73 1.21
N GLU A 56 7.75 -6.70 -0.10
CA GLU A 56 8.78 -6.73 -1.14
C GLU A 56 9.89 -5.70 -0.93
N GLU A 57 9.59 -4.53 -0.36
CA GLU A 57 10.61 -3.51 -0.08
C GLU A 57 11.61 -3.91 1.01
N PHE A 58 11.24 -4.81 1.91
CA PHE A 58 12.05 -5.26 3.05
C PHE A 58 12.66 -6.65 2.85
N ASP A 59 12.33 -7.33 1.75
CA ASP A 59 12.96 -8.58 1.36
C ASP A 59 14.28 -8.32 0.61
N PHE A 60 15.41 -8.77 1.17
CA PHE A 60 16.73 -8.61 0.57
C PHE A 60 16.86 -9.24 -0.83
N VAL A 61 16.09 -10.30 -1.11
CA VAL A 61 16.12 -10.99 -2.41
C VAL A 61 15.31 -10.23 -3.46
N SER A 62 14.31 -9.46 -3.04
CA SER A 62 13.44 -8.68 -3.92
C SER A 62 14.20 -7.64 -4.73
N GLU A 63 13.79 -7.44 -5.98
CA GLU A 63 14.28 -6.34 -6.82
C GLU A 63 13.83 -4.97 -6.29
N ASN A 64 12.71 -4.94 -5.56
CA ASN A 64 12.11 -3.73 -4.98
C ASN A 64 12.70 -3.37 -3.60
N HIS A 65 13.73 -4.09 -3.13
CA HIS A 65 14.35 -3.83 -1.83
C HIS A 65 14.80 -2.37 -1.69
N TRP A 66 14.54 -1.75 -0.55
CA TRP A 66 14.81 -0.32 -0.31
C TRP A 66 16.25 0.09 -0.59
N SER A 67 17.24 -0.80 -0.38
CA SER A 67 18.65 -0.47 -0.62
C SER A 67 19.02 -0.37 -2.11
N LYS A 68 18.16 -0.90 -2.99
CA LYS A 68 18.31 -0.84 -4.45
C LYS A 68 17.56 0.37 -5.03
N ASP A 69 16.96 1.20 -4.18
CA ASP A 69 16.13 2.32 -4.58
C ASP A 69 16.95 3.41 -5.30
N GLY A 70 16.69 3.56 -6.60
CA GLY A 70 17.30 4.57 -7.46
C GLY A 70 16.57 5.93 -7.47
N ALA A 71 15.49 6.11 -6.71
CA ALA A 71 14.63 7.30 -6.82
C ALA A 71 15.39 8.62 -6.62
N LEU A 72 16.23 8.72 -5.59
CA LEU A 72 17.04 9.93 -5.37
C LEU A 72 18.06 10.15 -6.50
N THR A 73 18.65 9.07 -7.02
CA THR A 73 19.59 9.13 -8.14
C THR A 73 18.92 9.72 -9.38
N GLU A 74 17.72 9.23 -9.72
CA GLU A 74 16.93 9.75 -10.85
C GLU A 74 16.66 11.25 -10.72
N VAL A 75 16.35 11.73 -9.51
CA VAL A 75 16.07 13.14 -9.27
C VAL A 75 17.34 13.99 -9.41
N LEU A 76 18.44 13.54 -8.82
CA LEU A 76 19.71 14.27 -8.87
C LEU A 76 20.29 14.31 -10.28
N GLU A 77 20.23 13.22 -11.04
CA GLU A 77 20.67 13.17 -12.44
C GLU A 77 19.95 14.23 -13.29
N LYS A 78 18.62 14.34 -13.16
CA LYS A 78 17.83 15.37 -13.86
C LYS A 78 18.24 16.79 -13.47
N ILE A 79 18.54 17.01 -12.19
CA ILE A 79 19.00 18.31 -11.69
C ILE A 79 20.40 18.63 -12.22
N HIS A 80 21.31 17.66 -12.20
CA HIS A 80 22.67 17.81 -12.68
C HIS A 80 22.71 18.04 -14.19
N GLU A 81 21.92 17.29 -14.96
CA GLU A 81 21.79 17.49 -16.41
C GLU A 81 21.31 18.91 -16.71
N TYR A 82 20.23 19.36 -16.06
CA TYR A 82 19.73 20.73 -16.22
C TYR A 82 20.77 21.78 -15.80
N ALA A 83 21.45 21.57 -14.67
CA ALA A 83 22.47 22.47 -14.15
C ALA A 83 23.65 22.62 -15.12
N LEU A 84 24.14 21.51 -15.68
CA LEU A 84 25.25 21.50 -16.64
C LEU A 84 24.88 22.21 -17.94
N GLN A 85 23.68 21.97 -18.47
CA GLN A 85 23.20 22.60 -19.71
C GLN A 85 22.97 24.12 -19.55
N ASN A 86 22.62 24.58 -18.35
CA ASN A 86 22.22 25.98 -18.10
C ASN A 86 23.17 26.71 -17.14
N LYS A 87 24.40 26.23 -16.95
CA LYS A 87 25.34 26.73 -15.92
C LYS A 87 25.50 28.25 -15.91
N TYR A 88 25.82 28.84 -17.05
CA TYR A 88 26.01 30.29 -17.15
C TYR A 88 24.74 31.08 -16.81
N GLU A 89 23.58 30.61 -17.26
CA GLU A 89 22.30 31.27 -17.04
C GLU A 89 21.83 31.16 -15.60
N ILE A 90 22.11 30.02 -14.95
CA ILE A 90 21.85 29.80 -13.52
C ILE A 90 22.72 30.74 -12.67
N LEU A 91 24.03 30.80 -12.94
CA LEU A 91 24.96 31.64 -12.18
C LEU A 91 24.74 33.15 -12.38
N THR A 92 24.20 33.54 -13.54
CA THR A 92 23.85 34.95 -13.82
C THR A 92 22.43 35.31 -13.40
N GLY A 93 21.66 34.36 -12.82
CA GLY A 93 20.29 34.56 -12.39
C GLY A 93 19.27 34.71 -13.52
N LYS A 94 19.66 34.44 -14.77
CA LYS A 94 18.76 34.47 -15.95
C LYS A 94 17.82 33.27 -16.00
N LYS A 95 18.25 32.14 -15.44
CA LYS A 95 17.44 30.95 -15.19
C LYS A 95 17.59 30.50 -13.75
N GLY A 96 16.62 29.73 -13.28
CA GLY A 96 16.65 29.09 -11.97
C GLY A 96 16.05 27.70 -12.05
N PHE A 97 16.17 26.95 -10.97
CA PHE A 97 15.49 25.67 -10.83
C PHE A 97 14.01 25.90 -10.53
N PHE A 98 13.14 25.14 -11.19
CA PHE A 98 11.69 25.20 -10.97
C PHE A 98 11.20 23.86 -10.45
N GLY A 99 11.11 23.77 -9.12
CA GLY A 99 10.61 22.59 -8.42
C GLY A 99 11.60 21.41 -8.37
N VAL A 100 11.11 20.30 -7.82
CA VAL A 100 11.86 19.06 -7.67
C VAL A 100 11.28 18.01 -8.63
N PRO A 101 12.11 17.37 -9.48
CA PRO A 101 11.65 16.28 -10.33
C PRO A 101 11.01 15.16 -9.51
N LEU A 102 9.84 14.68 -9.96
CA LEU A 102 9.14 13.57 -9.31
C LEU A 102 9.67 12.23 -9.85
N PRO A 103 10.30 11.38 -9.01
CA PRO A 103 10.85 10.10 -9.45
C PRO A 103 9.75 9.09 -9.79
N LYS A 104 10.10 8.10 -10.62
CA LYS A 104 9.18 7.05 -11.08
C LYS A 104 8.54 6.29 -9.92
N LYS A 105 9.34 5.87 -8.94
CA LYS A 105 8.87 5.11 -7.76
C LYS A 105 7.80 5.87 -6.96
N GLN A 106 7.93 7.20 -6.86
CA GLN A 106 6.93 8.02 -6.16
C GLN A 106 5.60 8.08 -6.93
N LYS A 107 5.65 8.15 -8.27
CA LYS A 107 4.44 8.08 -9.11
C LYS A 107 3.75 6.72 -9.00
N GLU A 108 4.52 5.64 -9.00
CA GLU A 108 4.03 4.27 -8.81
C GLU A 108 3.34 4.13 -7.44
N MET A 109 3.94 4.67 -6.38
CA MET A 109 3.35 4.66 -5.04
C MET A 109 2.06 5.51 -4.96
N MET A 110 2.02 6.70 -5.58
CA MET A 110 0.79 7.49 -5.67
C MET A 110 -0.34 6.71 -6.37
N ALA A 111 -0.02 6.05 -7.49
CA ALA A 111 -1.00 5.23 -8.21
C ALA A 111 -1.47 4.02 -7.38
N MET A 112 -0.57 3.37 -6.64
CA MET A 112 -0.90 2.28 -5.72
C MET A 112 -1.88 2.76 -4.64
N VAL A 113 -1.62 3.91 -4.02
CA VAL A 113 -2.49 4.48 -2.99
C VAL A 113 -3.89 4.77 -3.52
N GLU A 114 -4.01 5.39 -4.70
CA GLU A 114 -5.31 5.66 -5.32
C GLU A 114 -6.09 4.37 -5.65
N LYS A 115 -5.38 3.34 -6.11
CA LYS A 115 -5.98 2.01 -6.31
C LYS A 115 -6.47 1.41 -5.00
N LEU A 116 -5.68 1.50 -3.93
CA LEU A 116 -6.03 0.96 -2.62
C LEU A 116 -7.25 1.66 -2.00
N LYS A 117 -7.38 2.99 -2.16
CA LYS A 117 -8.53 3.77 -1.66
C LYS A 117 -9.87 3.24 -2.17
N THR A 118 -9.89 2.64 -3.36
CA THR A 118 -11.11 2.18 -4.04
C THR A 118 -11.24 0.65 -4.12
N ASP A 119 -10.29 -0.11 -3.57
CA ASP A 119 -10.28 -1.58 -3.66
C ASP A 119 -11.43 -2.19 -2.81
N PRO A 120 -12.41 -2.86 -3.45
CA PRO A 120 -13.56 -3.45 -2.77
C PRO A 120 -13.24 -4.77 -2.06
N PHE A 121 -12.06 -5.35 -2.28
CA PHE A 121 -11.63 -6.63 -1.73
C PHE A 121 -10.66 -6.48 -0.55
N ILE A 122 -10.46 -5.26 -0.07
CA ILE A 122 -9.68 -5.00 1.16
C ILE A 122 -10.64 -4.51 2.25
N PRO A 123 -10.70 -5.18 3.41
CA PRO A 123 -11.48 -4.73 4.55
C PRO A 123 -11.09 -3.31 4.97
N GLU A 124 -12.09 -2.47 5.25
CA GLU A 124 -11.91 -1.03 5.49
C GLU A 124 -10.85 -0.71 6.54
N LYS A 125 -10.84 -1.44 7.66
CA LYS A 125 -9.84 -1.26 8.73
C LYS A 125 -8.41 -1.43 8.22
N ILE A 126 -8.16 -2.47 7.42
CA ILE A 126 -6.84 -2.78 6.86
C ILE A 126 -6.50 -1.74 5.78
N ARG A 127 -7.44 -1.44 4.88
CA ARG A 127 -7.30 -0.44 3.83
C ARG A 127 -6.90 0.92 4.39
N ASN A 128 -7.62 1.41 5.39
CA ASN A 128 -7.38 2.72 5.99
C ASN A 128 -5.99 2.79 6.65
N LYS A 129 -5.55 1.71 7.32
CA LYS A 129 -4.21 1.65 7.93
C LYS A 129 -3.11 1.71 6.87
N ILE A 130 -3.25 0.98 5.76
CA ILE A 130 -2.28 0.97 4.66
C ILE A 130 -2.26 2.33 3.97
N VAL A 131 -3.43 2.85 3.58
CA VAL A 131 -3.54 4.15 2.89
C VAL A 131 -2.93 5.26 3.74
N SER A 132 -3.25 5.31 5.04
CA SER A 132 -2.69 6.31 5.95
C SER A 132 -1.16 6.25 6.01
N LEU A 133 -0.58 5.05 6.15
CA LEU A 133 0.87 4.87 6.20
C LEU A 133 1.55 5.32 4.89
N LEU A 134 0.99 4.92 3.74
CA LEU A 134 1.56 5.25 2.44
C LEU A 134 1.38 6.73 2.09
N ASP A 135 0.24 7.34 2.40
CA ASP A 135 0.02 8.78 2.22
C ASP A 135 0.97 9.60 3.10
N GLU A 136 1.14 9.22 4.38
CA GLU A 136 2.08 9.88 5.29
C GLU A 136 3.52 9.79 4.78
N ARG A 137 3.92 8.62 4.28
CA ARG A 137 5.23 8.41 3.65
C ARG A 137 5.41 9.27 2.39
N LEU A 138 4.42 9.29 1.51
CA LEU A 138 4.45 10.08 0.26
C LEU A 138 4.63 11.57 0.55
N ASN A 139 3.80 12.10 1.44
CA ASN A 139 3.83 13.51 1.83
C ASN A 139 5.16 13.86 2.50
N SER A 140 5.63 13.00 3.41
CA SER A 140 6.89 13.24 4.11
C SER A 140 8.11 13.17 3.21
N THR A 141 8.11 12.23 2.26
CA THR A 141 9.17 12.13 1.24
C THR A 141 9.18 13.37 0.36
N PHE A 142 8.00 13.82 -0.08
CA PHE A 142 7.86 15.03 -0.87
C PHE A 142 8.39 16.27 -0.12
N ASP A 143 8.00 16.44 1.16
CA ASP A 143 8.50 17.53 2.00
C ASP A 143 10.02 17.48 2.16
N ALA A 144 10.58 16.30 2.48
CA ALA A 144 12.02 16.12 2.64
C ALA A 144 12.77 16.48 1.36
N TYR A 145 12.23 16.07 0.21
CA TYR A 145 12.77 16.41 -1.10
C TYR A 145 12.72 17.92 -1.33
N GLN A 146 11.58 18.58 -1.12
CA GLN A 146 11.45 20.03 -1.30
C GLN A 146 12.46 20.81 -0.43
N VAL A 147 12.65 20.39 0.83
CA VAL A 147 13.59 21.04 1.75
C VAL A 147 15.04 20.82 1.30
N VAL A 148 15.47 19.56 1.19
CA VAL A 148 16.89 19.23 0.98
C VAL A 148 17.32 19.56 -0.45
N ILE A 149 16.51 19.18 -1.44
CA ILE A 149 16.82 19.42 -2.84
C ILE A 149 16.63 20.90 -3.18
N GLY A 150 15.62 21.56 -2.61
CA GLY A 150 15.46 23.01 -2.76
C GLY A 150 16.68 23.78 -2.25
N GLU A 151 17.23 23.39 -1.10
CA GLU A 151 18.47 24.00 -0.59
C GLU A 151 19.67 23.68 -1.49
N TYR A 152 19.78 22.44 -1.96
CA TYR A 152 20.83 22.05 -2.91
C TYR A 152 20.77 22.87 -4.22
N GLN A 153 19.58 23.11 -4.75
CA GLN A 153 19.38 23.95 -5.94
C GLN A 153 19.77 25.42 -5.70
N LYS A 154 19.53 25.97 -4.49
CA LYS A 154 20.02 27.31 -4.11
C LYS A 154 21.54 27.36 -4.03
N GLU A 155 22.17 26.35 -3.46
CA GLU A 155 23.63 26.22 -3.40
C GLU A 155 24.25 26.21 -4.81
N LEU A 156 23.67 25.44 -5.74
CA LEU A 156 24.07 25.44 -7.15
C LEU A 156 23.89 26.83 -7.78
N SER A 157 22.75 27.49 -7.53
CA SER A 157 22.49 28.84 -8.04
C SER A 157 23.49 29.88 -7.51
N ALA A 158 24.00 29.68 -6.29
CA ALA A 158 25.03 30.52 -5.67
C ALA A 158 26.47 30.18 -6.13
N GLY A 159 26.64 29.26 -7.09
CA GLY A 159 27.97 28.84 -7.56
C GLY A 159 28.69 27.85 -6.65
N ARG A 160 28.01 27.27 -5.66
CA ARG A 160 28.56 26.25 -4.75
C ARG A 160 28.20 24.84 -5.22
N LYS A 161 28.92 23.83 -4.71
CA LYS A 161 28.66 22.38 -4.94
C LYS A 161 28.72 21.87 -6.40
N TRP A 162 29.26 22.65 -7.35
CA TRP A 162 29.37 22.26 -8.77
C TRP A 162 30.41 21.18 -9.08
N ASN A 163 31.43 21.01 -8.24
CA ASN A 163 32.60 20.16 -8.55
C ASN A 163 32.52 18.76 -7.93
N THR A 164 31.46 18.47 -7.17
CA THR A 164 31.38 17.31 -6.28
C THR A 164 30.01 16.63 -6.33
N PHE A 165 29.43 16.47 -7.53
CA PHE A 165 28.08 15.90 -7.70
C PHE A 165 27.88 14.53 -7.05
N GLU A 166 28.86 13.63 -7.17
CA GLU A 166 28.81 12.32 -6.50
C GLU A 166 28.86 12.43 -4.97
N GLU A 167 29.71 13.29 -4.42
CA GLU A 167 29.78 13.47 -2.97
C GLU A 167 28.50 14.11 -2.42
N ASN A 168 27.93 15.07 -3.16
CA ASN A 168 26.68 15.74 -2.80
C ASN A 168 25.52 14.74 -2.65
N LYS A 169 25.49 13.68 -3.46
CA LYS A 169 24.45 12.64 -3.39
C LYS A 169 24.39 12.00 -2.02
N SER A 170 25.54 11.65 -1.44
CA SER A 170 25.62 11.03 -0.13
C SER A 170 25.11 11.96 0.99
N PHE A 171 25.51 13.24 0.95
CA PHE A 171 25.03 14.23 1.93
C PHE A 171 23.51 14.45 1.81
N ILE A 172 23.01 14.63 0.59
CA ILE A 172 21.57 14.81 0.32
C ILE A 172 20.78 13.59 0.80
N SER A 173 21.29 12.37 0.52
CA SER A 173 20.66 11.14 0.99
C SER A 173 20.56 11.09 2.51
N ASN A 174 21.64 11.44 3.21
CA ASN A 174 21.67 11.44 4.67
C ASN A 174 20.70 12.48 5.26
N ASP A 175 20.63 13.67 4.68
CA ASP A 175 19.72 14.73 5.13
C ASP A 175 18.25 14.31 4.95
N ILE A 176 17.91 13.70 3.80
CA ILE A 176 16.56 13.17 3.56
C ILE A 176 16.23 12.07 4.58
N VAL A 177 17.14 11.12 4.80
CA VAL A 177 16.95 10.03 5.77
C VAL A 177 16.76 10.58 7.18
N SER A 178 17.50 11.63 7.56
CA SER A 178 17.35 12.29 8.85
C SER A 178 15.94 12.88 9.01
N ILE A 179 15.47 13.66 8.04
CA ILE A 179 14.12 14.26 8.07
C ILE A 179 13.04 13.18 8.13
N MET A 180 13.19 12.11 7.36
CA MET A 180 12.25 10.98 7.37
C MET A 180 12.25 10.28 8.73
N SER A 181 13.42 10.11 9.35
CA SER A 181 13.54 9.51 10.67
C SER A 181 12.90 10.36 11.76
N ASP A 182 13.05 11.68 11.72
CA ASP A 182 12.44 12.61 12.68
C ASP A 182 10.91 12.59 12.61
N LYS A 183 10.35 12.27 11.43
CA LYS A 183 8.91 12.03 11.22
C LYS A 183 8.46 10.60 11.57
N GLY A 184 9.34 9.76 12.12
CA GLY A 184 9.02 8.37 12.48
C GLY A 184 8.93 7.42 11.28
N LEU A 185 9.43 7.82 10.10
CA LEU A 185 9.36 7.07 8.84
C LEU A 185 10.72 6.52 8.41
N SER A 186 11.57 6.18 9.38
CA SER A 186 12.81 5.46 9.11
C SER A 186 12.50 4.05 8.57
N ILE A 187 13.44 3.46 7.81
CA ILE A 187 13.26 2.11 7.24
C ILE A 187 12.84 1.07 8.30
N PRO A 188 13.46 1.01 9.50
CA PRO A 188 13.01 0.06 10.54
C PRO A 188 11.58 0.33 11.01
N LYS A 189 11.17 1.59 11.11
CA LYS A 189 9.82 1.97 11.55
C LYS A 189 8.77 1.63 10.49
N LEU A 190 9.09 1.84 9.21
CA LEU A 190 8.24 1.41 8.11
C LEU A 190 8.10 -0.12 8.09
N GLN A 191 9.20 -0.85 8.30
CA GLN A 191 9.17 -2.31 8.38
C GLN A 191 8.28 -2.81 9.53
N GLU A 192 8.38 -2.18 10.70
CA GLU A 192 7.53 -2.44 11.86
C GLU A 192 6.04 -2.18 11.54
N ALA A 193 5.73 -1.02 10.95
CA ALA A 193 4.35 -0.68 10.56
C ALA A 193 3.75 -1.66 9.54
N ILE A 194 4.54 -2.10 8.55
CA ILE A 194 4.12 -3.13 7.59
C ILE A 194 3.94 -4.49 8.28
N HIS A 195 4.83 -4.85 9.20
CA HIS A 195 4.67 -6.08 9.98
C HIS A 195 3.36 -6.08 10.77
N GLU A 196 3.00 -4.96 11.42
CA GLU A 196 1.72 -4.84 12.10
C GLU A 196 0.51 -4.97 11.16
N ILE A 197 0.59 -4.44 9.94
CA ILE A 197 -0.46 -4.61 8.92
C ILE A 197 -0.61 -6.09 8.58
N ARG A 198 0.50 -6.83 8.40
CA ARG A 198 0.47 -8.27 8.14
C ARG A 198 -0.15 -9.05 9.30
N LEU A 199 0.12 -8.66 10.54
CA LEU A 199 -0.53 -9.24 11.73
C LEU A 199 -2.04 -8.95 11.75
N GLU A 200 -2.48 -7.76 11.36
CA GLU A 200 -3.92 -7.45 11.23
C GLU A 200 -4.59 -8.28 10.13
N ILE A 201 -3.90 -8.54 9.01
CA ILE A 201 -4.37 -9.46 7.97
C ILE A 201 -4.48 -10.88 8.53
N GLN A 202 -3.48 -11.34 9.28
CA GLN A 202 -3.54 -12.65 9.93
C GLN A 202 -4.73 -12.75 10.91
N LYS A 203 -4.94 -11.74 11.76
CA LYS A 203 -6.10 -11.69 12.65
C LYS A 203 -7.42 -11.72 11.88
N TYR A 204 -7.49 -11.05 10.73
CA TYR A 204 -8.64 -11.12 9.85
C TYR A 204 -8.89 -12.55 9.37
N TYR A 205 -7.86 -13.29 8.95
CA TYR A 205 -8.00 -14.70 8.57
C TYR A 205 -8.44 -15.58 9.75
N GLU A 206 -7.86 -15.37 10.92
CA GLU A 206 -8.18 -16.13 12.14
C GLU A 206 -9.63 -15.89 12.61
N SER A 207 -10.22 -14.73 12.31
CA SER A 207 -11.62 -14.44 12.66
C SER A 207 -12.64 -15.38 12.01
N PHE A 208 -12.28 -16.04 10.90
CA PHE A 208 -13.11 -17.02 10.22
C PHE A 208 -12.80 -18.47 10.62
N ASN A 209 -11.81 -18.69 11.48
CA ASN A 209 -11.45 -20.03 11.92
C ASN A 209 -12.46 -20.54 12.97
N THR A 210 -13.33 -21.44 12.55
CA THR A 210 -14.40 -22.03 13.38
C THR A 210 -13.90 -22.99 14.46
N ILE A 211 -12.59 -23.29 14.52
CA ILE A 211 -12.01 -24.22 15.52
C ILE A 211 -11.64 -23.48 16.82
N LYS A 212 -11.47 -22.15 16.78
CA LYS A 212 -11.13 -21.32 17.96
C LYS A 212 -12.31 -20.56 18.57
N ASN A 213 -13.48 -20.55 17.91
CA ASN A 213 -14.69 -19.82 18.34
C ASN A 213 -15.79 -20.78 18.82
#